data_AF-A0AAU2DQP0-F1
#
_entry.id   AF-A0AAU2DQP0-F1
#
_cell.length_a   1.000
_cell.length_b   1.000
_cell.length_c   1.000
_cell.angle_alpha   90.00
_cell.angle_beta   90.00
_cell.angle_gamma   90.00
#
_symmetry.space_group_name_H-M   'P 1'
#
loop_
_entity.id
_entity.type
_entity.pdbx_description
1 polymer ?
#
loop_
_entity_poly.entity_id
_entity_poly.type
_entity_poly.pdbx_seq_one_letter_code
_entity_poly.pdbx_strand_id
1 'polypeptide(L)'
;MIFYFAGAEIPSHRSLLAAEKVPHVGMSYMGLRRRVKFAKPWSIAEHYTPEQSVFLDSGCHTLNRPGVEVTPEEIQDIANHYDAFVEQNLDRVQAYVEFDALPMGHEWIAARRQHLDPEKSIVVWHEEWGLDVLKRMADQFPYIAVGQGTCGDRDIIPTLRSLSRRIKLHGMGFSSPPLMLSADWYSVSSTTWLSAAQHGETFVWTGSEMKRYPARYKGQARKRHRTLITGAGLDVDLIDADDATENLRLSLWSWRHQIAHISQRHGKGVTATALPPGSENAESSALTVAATSSEEEHEGVTEPPATRVKKLLPGIETEAFTHRYTDPDSGERQTRTEHRINAVDPGVRVCDGCFLANKCPEYQPGESCAYEMPVRVRTKEQYIALLDSMISMQAMRVFSMRMSEEVEGGYADPNLSSEMDRLAKFVKLKSDIEEAGFTFSMKMQSKDHAEVGLISRLFGPKSDGPPALSPAGTVSAEQAFSQMGIVDAEVVEEPVPRE
;
A
#
# COMPACT_ATOMS: atom_id res chain seq x y z
N MET A 1 9.60 -13.89 -3.99
CA MET A 1 9.76 -12.79 -3.01
C MET A 1 9.72 -13.42 -1.62
N ILE A 2 10.60 -13.03 -0.69
CA ILE A 2 10.52 -13.51 0.71
C ILE A 2 9.41 -12.74 1.42
N PHE A 3 8.55 -13.43 2.17
CA PHE A 3 7.51 -12.76 2.96
C PHE A 3 7.64 -13.14 4.43
N TYR A 4 7.90 -12.15 5.28
CA TYR A 4 8.02 -12.32 6.72
C TYR A 4 6.66 -12.08 7.39
N PHE A 5 6.13 -13.13 8.02
CA PHE A 5 4.95 -13.02 8.87
C PHE A 5 5.37 -12.35 10.19
N ALA A 6 5.16 -11.04 10.28
CA ALA A 6 5.58 -10.23 11.43
C ALA A 6 4.62 -10.39 12.62
N GLY A 7 5.14 -10.16 13.84
CA GLY A 7 4.41 -10.31 15.10
C GLY A 7 4.78 -11.56 15.91
N ALA A 8 5.89 -12.21 15.56
CA ALA A 8 6.39 -13.42 16.24
C ALA A 8 7.13 -13.13 17.56
N GLU A 9 7.26 -11.87 17.98
CA GLU A 9 7.68 -11.52 19.35
C GLU A 9 6.65 -12.00 20.40
N ILE A 10 5.41 -12.26 19.99
CA ILE A 10 4.35 -12.82 20.84
C ILE A 10 4.46 -14.36 20.87
N PRO A 11 4.57 -15.00 22.05
CA PRO A 11 4.75 -16.45 22.16
C PRO A 11 3.69 -17.29 21.44
N SER A 12 2.40 -16.94 21.57
CA SER A 12 1.30 -17.69 20.93
C SER A 12 1.40 -17.65 19.40
N HIS A 13 1.72 -16.48 18.82
CA HIS A 13 1.93 -16.35 17.37
C HIS A 13 3.15 -17.16 16.91
N ARG A 14 4.25 -17.11 17.66
CA ARG A 14 5.46 -17.88 17.35
C ARG A 14 5.20 -19.38 17.36
N SER A 15 4.51 -19.90 18.37
CA SER A 15 4.11 -21.30 18.45
C SER A 15 3.22 -21.71 17.27
N LEU A 16 2.25 -20.87 16.90
CA LEU A 16 1.39 -21.10 15.74
C LEU A 16 2.20 -21.15 14.42
N LEU A 17 3.07 -20.18 14.19
CA LEU A 17 3.91 -20.11 12.99
C LEU A 17 4.84 -21.33 12.87
N ALA A 18 5.39 -21.81 14.00
CA ALA A 18 6.19 -23.02 14.05
C ALA A 18 5.34 -24.28 13.74
N ALA A 19 4.15 -24.41 14.33
CA ALA A 19 3.24 -25.51 14.08
C ALA A 19 2.80 -25.58 12.60
N GLU A 20 2.52 -24.43 11.99
CA GLU A 20 2.17 -24.29 10.57
C GLU A 20 3.38 -24.34 9.62
N LYS A 21 4.58 -24.61 10.15
CA LYS A 21 5.84 -24.72 9.40
C LYS A 21 6.09 -23.51 8.51
N VAL A 22 5.84 -22.30 9.02
CA VAL A 22 6.08 -21.06 8.31
C VAL A 22 7.58 -20.77 8.31
N PRO A 23 8.25 -20.71 7.14
CA PRO A 23 9.72 -20.66 7.07
C PRO A 23 10.29 -19.27 7.34
N HIS A 24 9.55 -18.20 7.07
CA HIS A 24 10.01 -16.82 7.20
C HIS A 24 9.12 -16.07 8.19
N VAL A 25 9.69 -15.70 9.33
CA VAL A 25 8.97 -15.04 10.44
C VAL A 25 9.63 -13.71 10.76
N GLY A 26 8.82 -12.74 11.20
CA GLY A 26 9.29 -11.42 11.60
C GLY A 26 8.97 -11.13 13.05
N MET A 27 9.89 -10.47 13.76
CA MET A 27 9.66 -10.01 15.12
C MET A 27 10.06 -8.55 15.30
N SER A 28 9.31 -7.83 16.14
CA SER A 28 9.67 -6.46 16.53
C SER A 28 10.48 -6.44 17.82
N TYR A 29 11.66 -5.81 17.80
CA TYR A 29 12.44 -5.58 19.02
C TYR A 29 11.69 -4.70 20.02
N MET A 30 11.13 -3.56 19.58
CA MET A 30 10.30 -2.72 20.47
C MET A 30 9.07 -3.47 21.00
N GLY A 31 8.48 -4.35 20.19
CA GLY A 31 7.42 -5.26 20.63
C GLY A 31 7.90 -6.21 21.73
N LEU A 32 9.07 -6.84 21.55
CA LEU A 32 9.67 -7.74 22.52
C LEU A 32 10.03 -7.00 23.83
N ARG A 33 10.66 -5.83 23.73
CA ARG A 33 11.12 -5.04 24.87
C ARG A 33 10.01 -4.64 25.83
N ARG A 34 8.79 -4.46 25.34
CA ARG A 34 7.62 -4.19 26.17
C ARG A 34 7.18 -5.39 27.02
N ARG A 35 7.59 -6.60 26.63
CA ARG A 35 7.14 -7.87 27.22
C ARG A 35 8.24 -8.58 28.01
N VAL A 36 9.50 -8.22 27.78
CA VAL A 36 10.66 -8.91 28.34
C VAL A 36 11.52 -7.91 29.09
N LYS A 37 11.86 -8.25 30.35
CA LYS A 37 12.71 -7.42 31.22
C LYS A 37 14.20 -7.44 30.87
N PHE A 38 14.62 -8.38 30.01
CA PHE A 38 16.02 -8.61 29.63
C PHE A 38 16.97 -8.80 30.82
N ALA A 39 16.49 -9.40 31.92
CA ALA A 39 17.34 -9.74 33.07
C ALA A 39 18.44 -10.77 32.73
N LYS A 40 18.26 -11.52 31.64
CA LYS A 40 19.25 -12.39 31.01
C LYS A 40 19.29 -12.07 29.51
N PRO A 41 20.43 -12.31 28.83
CA PRO A 41 20.52 -12.22 27.39
C PRO A 41 19.42 -13.06 26.73
N TRP A 42 18.63 -12.45 25.85
CA TRP A 42 17.52 -13.12 25.18
C TRP A 42 17.99 -13.61 23.81
N SER A 43 18.00 -14.92 23.60
CA SER A 43 18.55 -15.55 22.39
C SER A 43 17.45 -15.95 21.42
N ILE A 44 17.52 -15.47 20.17
CA ILE A 44 16.60 -15.90 19.10
C ILE A 44 16.69 -17.42 18.89
N ALA A 45 17.87 -18.02 19.05
CA ALA A 45 18.06 -19.45 18.83
C ALA A 45 17.29 -20.32 19.83
N GLU A 46 17.01 -19.82 21.05
CA GLU A 46 16.25 -20.53 22.08
C GLU A 46 14.73 -20.51 21.82
N HIS A 47 14.26 -19.57 20.99
CA HIS A 47 12.83 -19.31 20.81
C HIS A 47 12.29 -19.69 19.44
N TYR A 48 13.15 -19.84 18.42
CA TYR A 48 12.75 -20.16 17.06
C TYR A 48 13.43 -21.43 16.56
N THR A 49 12.70 -22.25 15.80
CA THR A 49 13.25 -23.51 15.29
C THR A 49 14.39 -23.24 14.30
N PRO A 50 15.38 -24.13 14.15
CA PRO A 50 16.50 -23.93 13.24
C PRO A 50 16.10 -23.71 11.77
N GLU A 51 14.96 -24.25 11.36
CA GLU A 51 14.43 -24.15 10.00
C GLU A 51 13.80 -22.78 9.70
N GLN A 52 13.42 -22.02 10.74
CA GLN A 52 12.80 -20.71 10.57
C GLN A 52 13.86 -19.61 10.38
N SER A 53 13.78 -18.93 9.24
CA SER A 53 14.50 -17.69 9.00
C SER A 53 13.82 -16.54 9.74
N VAL A 54 14.57 -15.88 10.64
CA VAL A 54 14.05 -14.80 11.49
C VAL A 54 14.48 -13.46 10.94
N PHE A 55 13.51 -12.58 10.70
CA PHE A 55 13.69 -11.16 10.40
C PHE A 55 13.44 -10.33 11.66
N LEU A 56 14.37 -9.42 11.97
CA LEU A 56 14.29 -8.54 13.14
C LEU A 56 13.98 -7.11 12.72
N ASP A 57 12.78 -6.65 13.02
CA ASP A 57 12.39 -5.25 12.86
C ASP A 57 12.78 -4.48 14.13
N SER A 58 13.40 -3.31 13.99
CA SER A 58 13.71 -2.41 15.12
C SER A 58 12.44 -2.02 15.88
N GLY A 59 11.32 -1.86 15.18
CA GLY A 59 10.05 -1.38 15.72
C GLY A 59 10.03 0.13 15.99
N CYS A 60 11.01 0.88 15.47
CA CYS A 60 11.11 2.34 15.58
C CYS A 60 9.90 3.09 15.03
N HIS A 61 9.11 2.46 14.15
CA HIS A 61 7.77 2.97 13.78
C HIS A 61 6.96 3.40 15.03
N THR A 62 7.13 2.71 16.16
CA THR A 62 6.43 3.06 17.40
C THR A 62 6.93 4.36 18.03
N LEU A 63 8.23 4.66 17.92
CA LEU A 63 8.84 5.92 18.37
C LEU A 63 8.53 7.06 17.41
N ASN A 64 8.36 6.75 16.13
CA ASN A 64 8.11 7.71 15.05
C ASN A 64 6.65 8.18 14.97
N ARG A 65 5.77 7.72 15.87
CA ARG A 65 4.36 8.11 15.89
C ARG A 65 4.17 9.50 16.49
N PRO A 66 3.25 10.31 15.93
CA PRO A 66 2.85 11.57 16.56
C PRO A 66 2.35 11.34 17.99
N GLY A 67 2.76 12.21 18.92
CA GLY A 67 2.30 12.20 20.32
C GLY A 67 3.00 11.19 21.24
N VAL A 68 4.06 10.51 20.77
CA VAL A 68 4.90 9.67 21.63
C VAL A 68 5.94 10.54 22.32
N GLU A 69 5.83 10.68 23.64
CA GLU A 69 6.78 11.42 24.48
C GLU A 69 7.87 10.47 24.97
N VAL A 70 9.08 10.59 24.38
CA VAL A 70 10.28 9.86 24.77
C VAL A 70 11.46 10.82 24.67
N THR A 71 12.34 10.85 25.66
CA THR A 71 13.49 11.77 25.66
C THR A 71 14.59 11.27 24.71
N PRO A 72 15.46 12.16 24.19
CA PRO A 72 16.61 11.73 23.38
C PRO A 72 17.54 10.75 24.12
N GLU A 73 17.68 10.90 25.45
CA GLU A 73 18.46 10.01 26.31
C GLU A 73 17.84 8.60 26.36
N GLU A 74 16.52 8.52 26.54
CA GLU A 74 15.80 7.25 26.49
C GLU A 74 15.90 6.58 25.12
N ILE A 75 15.81 7.35 24.02
CA ILE A 75 15.99 6.82 22.67
C ILE A 75 17.42 6.27 22.50
N GLN A 76 18.43 6.99 22.99
CA GLN A 76 19.81 6.55 22.93
C GLN A 76 20.04 5.25 23.72
N ASP A 77 19.46 5.12 24.91
CA ASP A 77 19.54 3.90 25.72
C ASP A 77 18.88 2.70 25.03
N ILE A 78 17.70 2.92 24.43
CA ILE A 78 17.01 1.90 23.64
C ILE A 78 17.86 1.49 22.43
N ALA A 79 18.45 2.46 21.73
CA ALA A 79 19.29 2.23 20.56
C ALA A 79 20.55 1.41 20.91
N ASN A 80 21.22 1.75 22.00
CA ASN A 80 22.39 1.01 22.49
C ASN A 80 22.04 -0.44 22.85
N HIS A 81 20.90 -0.65 23.52
CA HIS A 81 20.44 -2.00 23.82
C HIS A 81 20.02 -2.76 22.54
N TYR A 82 19.44 -2.08 21.55
CA TYR A 82 19.12 -2.69 20.27
C TYR A 82 20.39 -3.18 19.55
N ASP A 83 21.44 -2.36 19.51
CA ASP A 83 22.71 -2.74 18.88
C ASP A 83 23.33 -3.97 19.54
N ALA A 84 23.37 -4.00 20.88
CA ALA A 84 23.85 -5.17 21.63
C ALA A 84 22.99 -6.42 21.39
N PHE A 85 21.67 -6.25 21.26
CA PHE A 85 20.75 -7.35 20.96
C PHE A 85 20.97 -7.91 19.55
N VAL A 86 21.21 -7.04 18.57
CA VAL A 86 21.54 -7.43 17.19
C VAL A 86 22.87 -8.17 17.17
N GLU A 87 23.92 -7.63 17.79
CA GLU A 87 25.26 -8.22 17.83
C GLU A 87 25.21 -9.64 18.43
N GLN A 88 24.54 -9.81 19.57
CA GLN A 88 24.37 -11.11 20.22
C GLN A 88 23.66 -12.14 19.33
N ASN A 89 22.74 -11.70 18.47
CA ASN A 89 21.89 -12.58 17.67
C ASN A 89 22.22 -12.56 16.17
N LEU A 90 23.34 -11.94 15.78
CA LEU A 90 23.65 -11.64 14.39
C LEU A 90 23.71 -12.90 13.53
N ASP A 91 24.27 -13.99 14.06
CA ASP A 91 24.36 -15.28 13.37
C ASP A 91 23.00 -15.91 13.11
N ARG A 92 22.03 -15.68 14.00
CA ARG A 92 20.71 -16.31 13.95
C ARG A 92 19.71 -15.54 13.11
N VAL A 93 19.83 -14.22 13.01
CA VAL A 93 18.96 -13.41 12.15
C VAL A 93 19.33 -13.58 10.68
N GLN A 94 18.33 -13.62 9.82
CA GLN A 94 18.50 -13.60 8.37
C GLN A 94 18.74 -12.16 7.86
N ALA A 95 18.02 -11.19 8.44
CA ALA A 95 18.17 -9.77 8.17
C ALA A 95 17.58 -8.98 9.34
N TYR A 96 18.03 -7.74 9.52
CA TYR A 96 17.49 -6.84 10.54
C TYR A 96 17.37 -5.41 10.03
N VAL A 97 16.39 -4.66 10.52
CA VAL A 97 16.15 -3.25 10.15
C VAL A 97 16.99 -2.34 11.04
N GLU A 98 17.59 -1.30 10.49
CA GLU A 98 18.28 -0.31 11.32
C GLU A 98 17.37 0.35 12.37
N PHE A 99 17.98 0.99 13.37
CA PHE A 99 17.25 1.77 14.37
C PHE A 99 16.96 3.19 13.84
N ASP A 100 15.85 3.35 13.11
CA ASP A 100 15.43 4.57 12.40
C ASP A 100 14.56 5.52 13.23
N ALA A 101 15.00 5.90 14.44
CA ALA A 101 14.26 6.82 15.30
C ALA A 101 14.31 8.27 14.79
N LEU A 102 13.27 8.70 14.06
CA LEU A 102 13.14 10.03 13.47
C LEU A 102 13.28 11.20 14.46
N PRO A 103 12.84 11.11 15.74
CA PRO A 103 13.04 12.19 16.70
C PRO A 103 14.52 12.57 16.95
N MET A 104 15.46 11.66 16.69
CA MET A 104 16.90 11.93 16.79
C MET A 104 17.48 12.66 15.57
N GLY A 105 16.71 12.76 14.49
CA GLY A 105 17.11 13.41 13.25
C GLY A 105 17.93 12.52 12.30
N HIS A 106 17.97 12.95 11.03
CA HIS A 106 18.60 12.19 9.95
C HIS A 106 20.11 11.96 10.15
N GLU A 107 20.84 12.97 10.64
CA GLU A 107 22.30 12.87 10.82
C GLU A 107 22.68 11.82 11.88
N TRP A 108 21.91 11.75 12.98
CA TRP A 108 22.13 10.75 14.02
C TRP A 108 21.90 9.33 13.48
N ILE A 109 20.82 9.11 12.72
CA ILE A 109 20.53 7.81 12.08
C ILE A 109 21.65 7.47 11.08
N ALA A 110 22.05 8.43 10.25
CA ALA A 110 23.10 8.23 9.24
C ALA A 110 24.47 7.88 9.87
N ALA A 111 24.84 8.51 10.99
CA ALA A 111 26.09 8.20 11.69
C ALA A 111 26.12 6.74 12.20
N ARG A 112 24.97 6.20 12.62
CA ARG A 112 24.86 4.81 13.12
C ARG A 112 25.04 3.76 12.02
N ARG A 113 24.75 4.10 10.76
CA ARG A 113 24.90 3.18 9.61
C ARG A 113 26.32 2.66 9.40
N GLN A 114 27.33 3.37 9.92
CA GLN A 114 28.74 2.97 9.83
C GLN A 114 29.05 1.68 10.58
N HIS A 115 28.21 1.28 11.55
CA HIS A 115 28.40 0.11 12.40
C HIS A 115 27.48 -1.05 12.03
N LEU A 116 26.69 -0.92 10.95
CA LEU A 116 25.77 -1.96 10.52
C LEU A 116 26.51 -3.05 9.73
N ASP A 117 26.05 -4.29 9.90
CA ASP A 117 26.48 -5.41 9.07
C ASP A 117 25.98 -5.22 7.63
N PRO A 118 26.87 -5.10 6.63
CA PRO A 118 26.47 -4.76 5.26
C PRO A 118 25.69 -5.87 4.55
N GLU A 119 25.73 -7.11 5.03
CA GLU A 119 25.06 -8.25 4.39
C GLU A 119 23.64 -8.44 4.89
N LYS A 120 23.40 -8.20 6.19
CA LYS A 120 22.14 -8.48 6.89
C LYS A 120 21.33 -7.24 7.24
N SER A 121 21.95 -6.06 7.34
CA SER A 121 21.22 -4.85 7.68
C SER A 121 20.32 -4.37 6.54
N ILE A 122 19.17 -3.81 6.91
CA ILE A 122 18.24 -3.14 6.02
C ILE A 122 18.14 -1.68 6.48
N VAL A 123 18.59 -0.76 5.64
CA VAL A 123 18.47 0.68 5.93
C VAL A 123 17.11 1.20 5.47
N VAL A 124 16.47 2.03 6.28
CA VAL A 124 15.14 2.58 6.03
C VAL A 124 15.27 3.91 5.31
N TRP A 125 14.53 4.06 4.21
CA TRP A 125 14.30 5.37 3.61
C TRP A 125 12.96 5.93 4.05
N HIS A 126 12.96 7.21 4.42
CA HIS A 126 11.77 7.99 4.79
C HIS A 126 11.47 9.02 3.70
N GLU A 127 10.18 9.26 3.42
CA GLU A 127 9.77 10.16 2.34
C GLU A 127 10.20 11.61 2.54
N GLU A 128 10.29 12.02 3.81
CA GLU A 128 10.66 13.37 4.25
C GLU A 128 12.08 13.75 3.78
N TRP A 129 12.91 12.76 3.48
CA TRP A 129 14.27 12.97 2.97
C TRP A 129 14.31 13.15 1.45
N GLY A 130 13.20 12.84 0.77
CA GLY A 130 13.04 13.01 -0.67
C GLY A 130 13.69 11.91 -1.52
N LEU A 131 13.28 11.88 -2.78
CA LEU A 131 13.65 10.83 -3.74
C LEU A 131 15.16 10.80 -4.07
N ASP A 132 15.84 11.94 -4.02
CA ASP A 132 17.28 11.98 -4.33
C ASP A 132 18.12 11.35 -3.21
N VAL A 133 17.65 11.38 -1.96
CA VAL A 133 18.26 10.61 -0.86
C VAL A 133 18.09 9.11 -1.11
N LEU A 134 16.90 8.64 -1.54
CA LEU A 134 16.69 7.23 -1.87
C LEU A 134 17.69 6.73 -2.93
N LYS A 135 17.89 7.52 -3.99
CA LYS A 135 18.83 7.18 -5.05
C LYS A 135 20.27 7.10 -4.54
N ARG A 136 20.72 8.09 -3.74
CA ARG A 136 22.07 8.08 -3.14
C ARG A 136 22.25 6.90 -2.18
N MET A 137 21.24 6.60 -1.37
CA MET A 137 21.26 5.43 -0.49
C MET A 137 21.40 4.15 -1.31
N ALA A 138 20.72 4.03 -2.46
CA ALA A 138 20.79 2.86 -3.33
C ALA A 138 22.17 2.65 -4.00
N ASP A 139 23.05 3.66 -3.96
CA ASP A 139 24.44 3.51 -4.41
C ASP A 139 25.39 3.11 -3.27
N GLN A 140 24.94 3.22 -2.01
CA GLN A 140 25.74 2.94 -0.81
C GLN A 140 25.34 1.64 -0.11
N PHE A 141 24.05 1.33 -0.09
CA PHE A 141 23.49 0.22 0.68
C PHE A 141 22.86 -0.83 -0.25
N PRO A 142 23.23 -2.11 -0.11
CA PRO A 142 22.73 -3.18 -0.97
C PRO A 142 21.29 -3.57 -0.64
N TYR A 143 20.74 -3.13 0.50
CA TYR A 143 19.43 -3.53 1.00
C TYR A 143 18.69 -2.37 1.67
N ILE A 144 17.58 -1.93 1.06
CA ILE A 144 16.83 -0.75 1.50
C ILE A 144 15.37 -1.12 1.76
N ALA A 145 14.85 -0.65 2.89
CA ALA A 145 13.45 -0.70 3.27
C ALA A 145 12.70 0.53 2.77
N VAL A 146 11.51 0.30 2.20
CA VAL A 146 10.59 1.34 1.69
C VAL A 146 9.17 1.03 2.15
N GLY A 147 8.50 2.02 2.76
CA GLY A 147 7.14 1.87 3.31
C GLY A 147 6.01 2.32 2.39
N GLN A 148 6.31 2.98 1.27
CA GLN A 148 5.30 3.60 0.41
C GLN A 148 5.68 3.60 -1.07
N GLY A 149 4.66 3.73 -1.94
CA GLY A 149 4.83 3.85 -3.39
C GLY A 149 4.89 5.28 -3.91
N THR A 150 4.83 6.28 -3.03
CA THR A 150 4.80 7.71 -3.37
C THR A 150 5.84 8.49 -2.57
N CYS A 151 6.19 9.69 -3.05
CA CYS A 151 6.97 10.69 -2.31
C CYS A 151 6.36 12.07 -2.60
N GLY A 152 5.64 12.62 -1.61
CA GLY A 152 4.68 13.69 -1.87
C GLY A 152 3.63 13.23 -2.91
N ASP A 153 3.37 14.07 -3.91
CA ASP A 153 2.42 13.74 -4.99
C ASP A 153 3.01 12.85 -6.10
N ARG A 154 4.30 12.47 -6.00
CA ARG A 154 5.00 11.75 -7.05
C ARG A 154 4.91 10.24 -6.84
N ASP A 155 4.46 9.52 -7.88
CA ASP A 155 4.62 8.06 -7.97
C ASP A 155 6.11 7.69 -8.11
N ILE A 156 6.61 6.91 -7.15
CA ILE A 156 8.01 6.44 -7.14
C ILE A 156 8.15 4.98 -7.56
N ILE A 157 7.06 4.27 -7.85
CA ILE A 157 7.08 2.86 -8.31
C ILE A 157 8.03 2.63 -9.50
N PRO A 158 8.07 3.47 -10.55
CA PRO A 158 9.02 3.30 -11.64
C PRO A 158 10.49 3.38 -11.18
N THR A 159 10.77 4.23 -10.19
CA THR A 159 12.11 4.33 -9.60
C THR A 159 12.43 3.08 -8.80
N LEU A 160 11.50 2.60 -7.97
CA LEU A 160 11.67 1.38 -7.19
C LEU A 160 11.92 0.15 -8.10
N ARG A 161 11.21 0.01 -9.22
CA ARG A 161 11.48 -1.03 -10.23
C ARG A 161 12.88 -0.92 -10.85
N SER A 162 13.38 0.30 -11.05
CA SER A 162 14.74 0.50 -11.55
C SER A 162 15.78 0.13 -10.49
N LEU A 163 15.52 0.46 -9.22
CA LEU A 163 16.42 0.17 -8.11
C LEU A 163 16.44 -1.32 -7.77
N SER A 164 15.31 -2.03 -7.83
CA SER A 164 15.20 -3.46 -7.53
C SER A 164 16.04 -4.36 -8.45
N ARG A 165 16.53 -3.84 -9.58
CA ARG A 165 17.46 -4.53 -10.48
C ARG A 165 18.92 -4.51 -9.99
N ARG A 166 19.26 -3.57 -9.11
CA ARG A 166 20.63 -3.34 -8.60
C ARG A 166 20.76 -3.68 -7.12
N ILE A 167 19.73 -3.40 -6.33
CA ILE A 167 19.72 -3.59 -4.88
C ILE A 167 18.53 -4.43 -4.44
N LYS A 168 18.61 -4.99 -3.24
CA LYS A 168 17.49 -5.64 -2.57
C LYS A 168 16.56 -4.56 -2.02
N LEU A 169 15.27 -4.67 -2.32
CA LEU A 169 14.24 -3.83 -1.72
C LEU A 169 13.39 -4.65 -0.74
N HIS A 170 13.18 -4.09 0.45
CA HIS A 170 12.25 -4.61 1.45
C HIS A 170 10.99 -3.73 1.50
N GLY A 171 9.83 -4.33 1.28
CA GLY A 171 8.55 -3.64 1.47
C GLY A 171 8.13 -3.67 2.94
N MET A 172 8.20 -2.52 3.62
CA MET A 172 7.88 -2.40 5.04
C MET A 172 6.37 -2.28 5.25
N GLY A 173 5.77 -3.19 6.02
CA GLY A 173 4.39 -3.07 6.49
C GLY A 173 3.33 -3.15 5.39
N PHE A 174 3.65 -3.73 4.23
CA PHE A 174 2.68 -3.80 3.13
C PHE A 174 1.52 -4.72 3.48
N SER A 175 0.31 -4.23 3.24
CA SER A 175 -0.95 -4.94 3.52
C SER A 175 -1.77 -5.20 2.26
N SER A 176 -1.38 -4.64 1.11
CA SER A 176 -2.15 -4.68 -0.13
C SER A 176 -1.40 -5.38 -1.28
N PRO A 177 -2.06 -6.29 -2.02
CA PRO A 177 -1.48 -6.92 -3.20
C PRO A 177 -0.97 -5.97 -4.29
N PRO A 178 -1.64 -4.83 -4.62
CA PRO A 178 -1.15 -3.92 -5.66
C PRO A 178 0.26 -3.37 -5.38
N LEU A 179 0.56 -3.02 -4.12
CA LEU A 179 1.88 -2.52 -3.75
C LEU A 179 2.93 -3.63 -3.75
N MET A 180 2.56 -4.85 -3.32
CA MET A 180 3.44 -6.02 -3.42
C MET A 180 3.74 -6.43 -4.87
N LEU A 181 2.83 -6.16 -5.81
CA LEU A 181 3.02 -6.38 -7.25
C LEU A 181 3.70 -5.21 -7.97
N SER A 182 3.86 -4.07 -7.29
CA SER A 182 4.28 -2.83 -7.92
C SER A 182 5.75 -2.83 -8.31
N ALA A 183 6.61 -3.53 -7.59
CA ALA A 183 8.05 -3.63 -7.86
C ALA A 183 8.55 -5.06 -7.60
N ASP A 184 9.75 -5.38 -8.07
CA ASP A 184 10.38 -6.69 -7.84
C ASP A 184 11.01 -6.74 -6.45
N TRP A 185 10.17 -6.75 -5.42
CA TRP A 185 10.60 -6.79 -4.02
C TRP A 185 11.45 -8.04 -3.74
N TYR A 186 12.58 -7.84 -3.08
CA TYR A 186 13.39 -8.96 -2.58
C TYR A 186 12.66 -9.62 -1.41
N SER A 187 12.16 -8.81 -0.49
CA SER A 187 11.37 -9.26 0.65
C SER A 187 10.28 -8.25 1.05
N VAL A 188 9.30 -8.71 1.81
CA VAL A 188 8.21 -7.91 2.38
C VAL A 188 7.91 -8.41 3.79
N SER A 189 7.52 -7.52 4.71
CA SER A 189 7.02 -7.89 6.04
C SER A 189 5.63 -7.31 6.28
N SER A 190 4.79 -8.04 7.03
CA SER A 190 3.46 -7.58 7.39
C SER A 190 2.92 -8.23 8.66
N THR A 191 2.23 -7.45 9.49
CA THR A 191 1.43 -7.92 10.63
C THR A 191 -0.05 -8.09 10.26
N THR A 192 -0.46 -7.75 9.03
CA THR A 192 -1.88 -7.70 8.62
C THR A 192 -2.60 -9.05 8.76
N TRP A 193 -1.86 -10.16 8.68
CA TRP A 193 -2.41 -11.50 8.90
C TRP A 193 -2.99 -11.68 10.32
N LEU A 194 -2.53 -10.91 11.31
CA LEU A 194 -3.03 -10.90 12.69
C LEU A 194 -4.40 -10.23 12.84
N SER A 195 -4.85 -9.45 11.86
CA SER A 195 -6.13 -8.74 11.93
C SER A 195 -7.33 -9.68 12.06
N ALA A 196 -7.18 -10.96 11.70
CA ALA A 196 -8.19 -11.97 11.93
C ALA A 196 -8.50 -12.16 13.42
N ALA A 197 -7.46 -12.26 14.26
CA ALA A 197 -7.62 -12.36 15.72
C ALA A 197 -7.84 -11.01 16.40
N GLN A 198 -7.15 -9.95 15.94
CA GLN A 198 -7.18 -8.64 16.60
C GLN A 198 -8.47 -7.86 16.33
N HIS A 199 -9.06 -8.04 15.14
CA HIS A 199 -10.19 -7.24 14.67
C HIS A 199 -11.36 -8.08 14.19
N GLY A 200 -11.29 -9.42 14.30
CA GLY A 200 -12.36 -10.31 13.84
C GLY A 200 -12.56 -10.31 12.33
N GLU A 201 -11.54 -9.90 11.56
CA GLU A 201 -11.60 -9.93 10.11
C GLU A 201 -11.50 -11.37 9.58
N THR A 202 -11.92 -11.58 8.33
CA THR A 202 -11.79 -12.88 7.68
C THR A 202 -11.03 -12.72 6.38
N PHE A 203 -9.90 -13.42 6.26
CA PHE A 203 -9.12 -13.50 5.03
C PHE A 203 -9.45 -14.83 4.35
N VAL A 204 -9.78 -14.80 3.06
CA VAL A 204 -10.05 -16.00 2.28
C VAL A 204 -9.37 -15.90 0.93
N TRP A 205 -8.44 -16.81 0.65
CA TRP A 205 -7.94 -17.02 -0.70
C TRP A 205 -9.00 -17.73 -1.57
N THR A 206 -9.35 -17.12 -2.70
CA THR A 206 -10.43 -17.62 -3.58
C THR A 206 -9.94 -18.37 -4.82
N GLY A 207 -8.63 -18.64 -4.92
CA GLY A 207 -7.99 -19.27 -6.09
C GLY A 207 -7.25 -18.29 -6.98
N SER A 208 -7.70 -17.04 -7.07
CA SER A 208 -7.05 -15.98 -7.86
C SER A 208 -6.67 -14.74 -7.05
N GLU A 209 -7.41 -14.46 -5.99
CA GLU A 209 -7.20 -13.31 -5.12
C GLU A 209 -7.53 -13.64 -3.67
N MET A 210 -6.86 -12.97 -2.73
CA MET A 210 -7.23 -12.98 -1.33
C MET A 210 -8.27 -11.89 -1.05
N LYS A 211 -9.43 -12.31 -0.55
CA LYS A 211 -10.49 -11.40 -0.10
C LYS A 211 -10.36 -11.16 1.39
N ARG A 212 -10.43 -9.88 1.77
CA ARG A 212 -10.45 -9.41 3.15
C ARG A 212 -11.86 -8.93 3.49
N TYR A 213 -12.48 -9.56 4.47
CA TYR A 213 -13.82 -9.20 4.95
C TYR A 213 -13.71 -8.54 6.32
N PRO A 214 -14.23 -7.31 6.49
CA PRO A 214 -14.35 -6.67 7.80
C PRO A 214 -15.22 -7.50 8.76
N ALA A 215 -15.03 -7.30 10.07
CA ALA A 215 -15.74 -8.02 11.14
C ALA A 215 -17.27 -8.08 10.94
N ARG A 216 -17.88 -6.97 10.50
CA ARG A 216 -19.32 -6.88 10.25
C ARG A 216 -19.85 -7.87 9.19
N TYR A 217 -18.98 -8.37 8.32
CA TYR A 217 -19.33 -9.32 7.25
C TYR A 217 -18.76 -10.72 7.47
N LYS A 218 -18.12 -11.00 8.62
CA LYS A 218 -17.42 -12.27 8.87
C LYS A 218 -18.33 -13.49 8.76
N GLY A 219 -19.54 -13.44 9.32
CA GLY A 219 -20.50 -14.55 9.24
C GLY A 219 -20.96 -14.86 7.82
N GLN A 220 -21.20 -13.82 7.01
CA GLN A 220 -21.54 -14.00 5.59
C GLN A 220 -20.35 -14.59 4.82
N ALA A 221 -19.14 -14.10 5.08
CA ALA A 221 -17.92 -14.58 4.43
C ALA A 221 -17.63 -16.05 4.76
N ARG A 222 -17.65 -16.42 6.05
CA ARG A 222 -17.42 -17.80 6.53
C ARG A 222 -18.45 -18.76 5.94
N LYS A 223 -19.74 -18.38 5.92
CA LYS A 223 -20.79 -19.16 5.26
C LYS A 223 -20.58 -19.30 3.76
N ARG A 224 -20.25 -18.20 3.07
CA ARG A 224 -20.03 -18.18 1.61
C ARG A 224 -18.87 -19.08 1.20
N HIS A 225 -17.80 -19.12 2.00
CA HIS A 225 -16.56 -19.84 1.67
C HIS A 225 -16.42 -21.15 2.43
N ARG A 226 -17.47 -21.64 3.10
CA ARG A 226 -17.43 -22.85 3.95
C ARG A 226 -16.78 -24.04 3.25
N THR A 227 -17.21 -24.36 2.03
CA THR A 227 -16.65 -25.48 1.25
C THR A 227 -15.15 -25.32 1.00
N LEU A 228 -14.69 -24.10 0.76
CA LEU A 228 -13.28 -23.80 0.52
C LEU A 228 -12.47 -23.92 1.81
N ILE A 229 -13.00 -23.41 2.93
CA ILE A 229 -12.36 -23.52 4.26
C ILE A 229 -12.23 -24.99 4.66
N THR A 230 -13.31 -25.79 4.54
CA THR A 230 -13.26 -27.24 4.79
C THR A 230 -12.27 -27.94 3.87
N GLY A 231 -12.27 -27.59 2.58
CA GLY A 231 -11.34 -28.16 1.59
C GLY A 231 -9.87 -27.83 1.86
N ALA A 232 -9.60 -26.73 2.58
CA ALA A 232 -8.26 -26.38 3.05
C ALA A 232 -7.82 -27.17 4.30
N GLY A 233 -8.68 -28.02 4.87
CA GLY A 233 -8.41 -28.78 6.09
C GLY A 233 -8.52 -27.97 7.38
N LEU A 234 -9.24 -26.85 7.34
CA LEU A 234 -9.50 -25.99 8.50
C LEU A 234 -10.84 -26.34 9.15
N ASP A 235 -10.91 -26.19 10.47
CA ASP A 235 -12.11 -26.45 11.25
C ASP A 235 -13.10 -25.29 11.14
N VAL A 236 -14.17 -25.51 10.37
CA VAL A 236 -15.16 -24.47 10.13
C VAL A 236 -15.98 -24.16 11.39
N ASP A 237 -16.20 -25.14 12.25
CA ASP A 237 -17.04 -24.94 13.44
C ASP A 237 -16.28 -24.07 14.45
N LEU A 238 -14.97 -24.24 14.58
CA LEU A 238 -14.11 -23.32 15.35
C LEU A 238 -14.04 -21.92 14.72
N ILE A 239 -13.96 -21.82 13.39
CA ILE A 239 -13.98 -20.53 12.69
C ILE A 239 -15.32 -19.80 12.90
N ASP A 240 -16.44 -20.51 12.83
CA ASP A 240 -17.77 -19.96 13.07
C ASP A 240 -17.95 -19.56 14.54
N ALA A 241 -17.35 -20.30 15.47
CA ALA A 241 -17.26 -19.97 16.90
C ALA A 241 -16.27 -18.83 17.23
N ASP A 242 -15.63 -18.24 16.22
CA ASP A 242 -14.67 -17.14 16.36
C ASP A 242 -13.39 -17.50 17.12
N ASP A 243 -12.96 -18.76 17.07
CA ASP A 243 -11.70 -19.19 17.67
C ASP A 243 -10.51 -18.42 17.08
N ALA A 244 -9.71 -17.79 17.94
CA ALA A 244 -8.63 -16.93 17.50
C ALA A 244 -7.54 -17.71 16.74
N THR A 245 -7.25 -18.94 17.17
CA THR A 245 -6.18 -19.76 16.58
C THR A 245 -6.58 -20.23 15.19
N GLU A 246 -7.78 -20.78 15.04
CA GLU A 246 -8.27 -21.30 13.75
C GLU A 246 -8.49 -20.17 12.74
N ASN A 247 -8.95 -18.99 13.19
CA ASN A 247 -9.03 -17.81 12.34
C ASN A 247 -7.65 -17.32 11.87
N LEU A 248 -6.61 -17.39 12.72
CA LEU A 248 -5.24 -17.10 12.31
C LEU A 248 -4.70 -18.15 11.33
N ARG A 249 -5.04 -19.45 11.50
CA ARG A 249 -4.68 -20.50 10.54
C ARG A 249 -5.29 -20.25 9.17
N LEU A 250 -6.58 -19.86 9.11
CA LEU A 250 -7.24 -19.45 7.86
C LEU A 250 -6.54 -18.23 7.22
N SER A 251 -6.15 -17.25 8.04
CA SER A 251 -5.41 -16.07 7.58
C SER A 251 -4.05 -16.45 7.00
N LEU A 252 -3.25 -17.25 7.72
CA LEU A 252 -1.95 -17.74 7.28
C LEU A 252 -2.06 -18.53 5.98
N TRP A 253 -3.02 -19.45 5.89
CA TRP A 253 -3.30 -20.20 4.68
C TRP A 253 -3.58 -19.27 3.49
N SER A 254 -4.47 -18.29 3.68
CA SER A 254 -4.84 -17.33 2.64
C SER A 254 -3.67 -16.48 2.15
N TRP A 255 -2.88 -15.96 3.09
CA TRP A 255 -1.68 -15.16 2.79
C TRP A 255 -0.62 -15.98 2.04
N ARG A 256 -0.35 -17.23 2.46
CA ARG A 256 0.60 -18.12 1.77
C ARG A 256 0.22 -18.35 0.32
N HIS A 257 -1.06 -18.59 0.04
CA HIS A 257 -1.54 -18.73 -1.33
C HIS A 257 -1.41 -17.43 -2.14
N GLN A 258 -1.73 -16.28 -1.54
CA GLN A 258 -1.54 -14.98 -2.19
C GLN A 258 -0.07 -14.71 -2.56
N ILE A 259 0.86 -15.02 -1.66
CA ILE A 259 2.31 -14.84 -1.86
C ILE A 259 2.84 -15.81 -2.93
N ALA A 260 2.35 -17.06 -2.92
CA ALA A 260 2.69 -18.04 -3.94
C ALA A 260 2.21 -17.58 -5.33
N HIS A 261 0.98 -17.07 -5.42
CA HIS A 261 0.43 -16.52 -6.67
C HIS A 261 1.22 -15.31 -7.18
N ILE A 262 1.60 -14.39 -6.30
CA ILE A 262 2.46 -13.25 -6.65
C ILE A 262 3.82 -13.75 -7.15
N SER A 263 4.44 -14.69 -6.44
CA SER A 263 5.77 -15.20 -6.80
C SER A 263 5.78 -15.91 -8.17
N GLN A 264 4.72 -16.66 -8.49
CA GLN A 264 4.54 -17.26 -9.81
C GLN A 264 4.47 -16.23 -10.94
N ARG A 265 3.72 -15.13 -10.75
CA ARG A 265 3.61 -14.04 -11.75
C ARG A 265 4.93 -13.32 -12.03
N HIS A 266 5.78 -13.17 -11.01
CA HIS A 266 7.11 -12.54 -11.18
C HIS A 266 8.18 -13.52 -11.74
N GLY A 267 7.79 -14.69 -12.25
CA GLY A 267 8.72 -15.64 -12.89
C GLY A 267 9.73 -16.30 -11.94
N LYS A 268 9.63 -16.05 -10.63
CA LYS A 268 10.42 -16.76 -9.61
C LYS A 268 9.62 -17.99 -9.19
N GLY A 269 9.85 -19.09 -9.91
CA GLY A 269 9.33 -20.40 -9.55
C GLY A 269 9.58 -20.67 -8.06
N VAL A 270 8.50 -20.91 -7.31
CA VAL A 270 8.60 -21.44 -5.96
C VAL A 270 9.20 -22.83 -6.10
N THR A 271 10.22 -23.13 -5.28
CA THR A 271 10.65 -24.49 -4.98
C THR A 271 9.44 -25.24 -4.42
N ALA A 272 8.66 -25.83 -5.32
CA ALA A 272 7.46 -26.57 -4.97
C ALA A 272 7.91 -27.88 -4.34
N THR A 273 7.45 -28.12 -3.12
CA THR A 273 7.38 -29.47 -2.54
C THR A 273 6.60 -30.33 -3.53
N ALA A 274 7.25 -31.37 -4.05
CA ALA A 274 6.63 -32.31 -4.98
C ALA A 274 5.44 -32.98 -4.30
N LEU A 275 4.25 -32.78 -4.85
CA LEU A 275 3.13 -33.70 -4.69
C LEU A 275 3.17 -34.71 -5.86
N PRO A 276 2.75 -35.97 -5.63
CA PRO A 276 2.91 -37.03 -6.61
C PRO A 276 2.03 -36.81 -7.86
N PRO A 277 2.42 -37.35 -9.02
CA PRO A 277 1.76 -37.09 -10.29
C PRO A 277 0.39 -37.78 -10.33
N GLY A 278 -0.66 -36.99 -10.54
CA GLY A 278 -2.02 -37.46 -10.78
C GLY A 278 -2.55 -36.91 -12.09
N SER A 279 -2.73 -37.82 -13.05
CA SER A 279 -3.49 -37.76 -14.31
C SER A 279 -3.28 -36.56 -15.25
N GLU A 280 -2.58 -36.89 -16.34
CA GLU A 280 -2.68 -36.39 -17.71
C GLU A 280 -3.86 -35.47 -18.04
N ASN A 281 -3.54 -34.30 -18.58
CA ASN A 281 -4.36 -33.65 -19.59
C ASN A 281 -3.48 -33.44 -20.83
N ALA A 282 -3.80 -34.21 -21.86
CA ALA A 282 -3.22 -34.13 -23.19
C ALA A 282 -3.76 -32.90 -23.96
N GLU A 283 -3.01 -32.54 -25.01
CA GLU A 283 -3.35 -31.66 -26.13
C GLU A 283 -3.10 -30.14 -25.95
N SER A 284 -1.99 -29.65 -26.52
CA SER A 284 -1.99 -29.24 -27.93
C SER A 284 -0.54 -29.07 -28.46
N SER A 285 -0.40 -29.38 -29.74
CA SER A 285 0.82 -29.71 -30.48
C SER A 285 1.83 -28.57 -30.63
N ALA A 286 3.11 -28.92 -30.44
CA ALA A 286 4.26 -28.10 -30.80
C ALA A 286 4.35 -27.92 -32.32
N LEU A 287 4.28 -26.66 -32.77
CA LEU A 287 4.81 -26.26 -34.08
C LEU A 287 6.33 -26.11 -33.96
N THR A 288 7.04 -26.93 -34.72
CA THR A 288 8.49 -26.91 -34.91
C THR A 288 8.92 -25.65 -35.63
N VAL A 289 9.63 -24.75 -34.93
CA VAL A 289 10.41 -23.68 -35.58
C VAL A 289 11.79 -24.25 -35.86
N ALA A 290 12.10 -24.41 -37.15
CA ALA A 290 13.39 -24.86 -37.64
C ALA A 290 14.48 -23.85 -37.25
N ALA A 291 15.44 -24.31 -36.46
CA ALA A 291 16.67 -23.58 -36.20
C ALA A 291 17.55 -23.64 -37.47
N THR A 292 17.62 -22.52 -38.20
CA THR A 292 18.72 -22.29 -39.14
C THR A 292 19.87 -21.64 -38.37
N SER A 293 20.95 -22.39 -38.25
CA SER A 293 22.27 -21.94 -37.83
C SER A 293 22.81 -20.87 -38.78
N SER A 294 23.13 -19.69 -38.27
CA SER A 294 24.12 -18.80 -38.87
C SER A 294 25.14 -18.45 -37.80
N GLU A 295 26.29 -19.12 -37.90
CA GLU A 295 27.53 -18.72 -37.27
C GLU A 295 27.95 -17.36 -37.83
N GLU A 296 27.58 -16.27 -37.17
CA GLU A 296 28.25 -14.98 -37.33
C GLU A 296 28.49 -14.41 -35.92
N GLU A 297 29.74 -14.45 -35.48
CA GLU A 297 30.23 -13.70 -34.34
C GLU A 297 30.04 -12.20 -34.62
N HIS A 298 29.04 -11.59 -34.00
CA HIS A 298 28.96 -10.13 -33.93
C HIS A 298 29.68 -9.63 -32.67
N GLU A 299 30.96 -9.33 -32.85
CA GLU A 299 31.66 -8.30 -32.07
C GLU A 299 30.97 -6.96 -32.37
N GLY A 300 30.02 -6.56 -31.54
CA GLY A 300 29.13 -5.43 -31.78
C GLY A 300 29.08 -4.48 -30.59
N VAL A 301 29.92 -3.45 -30.62
CA VAL A 301 29.82 -2.26 -29.78
C VAL A 301 28.42 -1.68 -29.91
N THR A 302 27.66 -1.58 -28.81
CA THR A 302 26.34 -0.96 -28.79
C THR A 302 26.48 0.54 -29.05
N GLU A 303 26.20 0.98 -30.28
CA GLU A 303 26.13 2.41 -30.58
C GLU A 303 25.03 3.08 -29.72
N PRO A 304 25.28 4.27 -29.17
CA PRO A 304 24.27 5.01 -28.42
C PRO A 304 23.10 5.37 -29.35
N PRO A 305 21.84 5.28 -28.86
CA PRO A 305 20.67 5.53 -29.70
C PRO A 305 20.69 6.95 -30.26
N ALA A 306 20.49 7.06 -31.58
CA ALA A 306 20.43 8.33 -32.28
C ALA A 306 19.39 9.27 -31.64
N THR A 307 19.82 10.50 -31.36
CA THR A 307 18.97 11.51 -30.71
C THR A 307 17.89 11.98 -31.68
N ARG A 308 16.63 11.62 -31.38
CA ARG A 308 15.47 12.07 -32.16
C ARG A 308 14.92 13.39 -31.63
N VAL A 309 14.43 14.24 -32.53
CA VAL A 309 13.64 15.42 -32.16
C VAL A 309 12.37 14.96 -31.46
N LYS A 310 12.22 15.33 -30.18
CA LYS A 310 11.03 15.02 -29.38
C LYS A 310 9.86 15.86 -29.89
N LYS A 311 8.74 15.21 -30.21
CA LYS A 311 7.47 15.86 -30.53
C LYS A 311 6.56 15.81 -29.30
N LEU A 312 5.72 16.83 -29.12
CA LEU A 312 4.66 16.81 -28.11
C LEU A 312 3.68 15.67 -28.42
N LEU A 313 3.12 15.06 -27.37
CA LEU A 313 2.10 14.04 -27.53
C LEU A 313 0.82 14.67 -28.12
N PRO A 314 0.14 13.98 -29.04
CA PRO A 314 -1.17 14.43 -29.53
C PRO A 314 -2.12 14.69 -28.35
N GLY A 315 -2.75 15.87 -28.35
CA GLY A 315 -3.69 16.30 -27.30
C GLY A 315 -3.06 17.07 -26.14
N ILE A 316 -1.76 17.41 -26.25
CA ILE A 316 -1.07 18.28 -25.28
C ILE A 316 -0.59 19.56 -25.96
N GLU A 317 -1.03 20.70 -25.44
CA GLU A 317 -0.57 22.04 -25.84
C GLU A 317 0.11 22.75 -24.66
N THR A 318 1.14 23.56 -24.92
CA THR A 318 1.77 24.41 -23.90
C THR A 318 1.47 25.87 -24.16
N GLU A 319 0.84 26.54 -23.21
CA GLU A 319 0.52 27.97 -23.28
C GLU A 319 1.48 28.75 -22.36
N ALA A 320 2.15 29.77 -22.91
CA ALA A 320 3.07 30.60 -22.15
C ALA A 320 2.29 31.71 -21.43
N PHE A 321 2.33 31.68 -20.10
CA PHE A 321 1.70 32.69 -19.27
C PHE A 321 2.76 33.62 -18.68
N THR A 322 2.71 34.89 -19.05
CA THR A 322 3.67 35.90 -18.59
C THR A 322 3.07 36.71 -17.45
N HIS A 323 3.52 36.45 -16.21
CA HIS A 323 3.12 37.23 -15.04
C HIS A 323 4.16 38.29 -14.70
N ARG A 324 3.70 39.53 -14.53
CA ARG A 324 4.50 40.63 -13.97
C ARG A 324 4.37 40.61 -12.46
N TYR A 325 5.48 40.55 -11.75
CA TYR A 325 5.52 40.67 -10.29
C TYR A 325 6.60 41.67 -9.87
N THR A 326 6.39 42.33 -8.74
CA THR A 326 7.39 43.21 -8.14
C THR A 326 8.19 42.38 -7.16
N ASP A 327 9.50 42.35 -7.35
CA ASP A 327 10.44 41.63 -6.49
C ASP A 327 10.42 42.25 -5.07
N PRO A 328 10.14 41.46 -4.01
CA PRO A 328 10.06 41.97 -2.64
C PRO A 328 11.36 42.56 -2.11
N ASP A 329 12.51 42.11 -2.62
CA ASP A 329 13.84 42.48 -2.10
C ASP A 329 14.45 43.65 -2.88
N SER A 330 14.15 43.78 -4.17
CA SER A 330 14.70 44.84 -5.04
C SER A 330 13.70 45.94 -5.42
N GLY A 331 12.39 45.73 -5.22
CA GLY A 331 11.35 46.69 -5.58
C GLY A 331 11.15 46.88 -7.10
N GLU A 332 11.90 46.17 -7.94
CA GLU A 332 11.81 46.25 -9.39
C GLU A 332 10.70 45.36 -9.96
N ARG A 333 10.06 45.82 -11.05
CA ARG A 333 9.04 45.06 -11.78
C ARG A 333 9.72 44.03 -12.69
N GLN A 334 9.66 42.77 -12.29
CA GLN A 334 10.16 41.66 -13.07
C GLN A 334 9.01 40.90 -13.74
N THR A 335 9.35 40.16 -14.79
CA THR A 335 8.38 39.38 -15.56
C THR A 335 8.83 37.92 -15.59
N ARG A 336 7.97 37.01 -15.13
CA ARG A 336 8.20 35.56 -15.18
C ARG A 336 7.22 34.91 -16.16
N THR A 337 7.76 34.19 -17.13
CA THR A 337 6.96 33.39 -18.05
C THR A 337 6.92 31.95 -17.54
N GLU A 338 5.71 31.45 -17.27
CA GLU A 338 5.43 30.08 -16.88
C GLU A 338 4.72 29.37 -18.02
N HIS A 339 5.18 28.18 -18.40
CA HIS A 339 4.50 27.36 -19.40
C HIS A 339 3.51 26.43 -18.71
N ARG A 340 2.23 26.55 -19.04
CA ARG A 340 1.17 25.66 -18.53
C ARG A 340 0.82 24.62 -19.58
N ILE A 341 0.62 23.39 -19.12
CA ILE A 341 0.24 22.25 -19.96
C ILE A 341 -1.29 22.19 -20.01
N ASN A 342 -1.85 22.23 -21.22
CA ASN A 342 -3.27 22.11 -21.47
C ASN A 342 -3.55 20.78 -22.19
N ALA A 343 -4.61 20.09 -21.75
CA ALA A 343 -5.20 19.00 -22.53
C ALA A 343 -6.12 19.60 -23.60
N VAL A 344 -5.94 19.18 -24.84
CA VAL A 344 -6.78 19.54 -25.99
C VAL A 344 -7.32 18.24 -26.56
N ASP A 345 -8.59 18.16 -26.93
CA ASP A 345 -9.09 16.98 -27.66
C ASP A 345 -8.44 16.98 -29.04
N PRO A 346 -7.57 16.01 -29.37
CA PRO A 346 -6.83 16.05 -30.62
C PRO A 346 -7.66 15.61 -31.84
N GLY A 347 -8.99 15.48 -31.71
CA GLY A 347 -9.85 14.97 -32.78
C GLY A 347 -9.53 13.51 -33.14
N VAL A 348 -8.86 12.79 -32.24
CA VAL A 348 -8.33 11.42 -32.47
C VAL A 348 -9.43 10.36 -32.49
N ARG A 349 -10.68 10.74 -32.20
CA ARG A 349 -11.83 9.83 -32.28
C ARG A 349 -12.25 9.71 -33.74
N VAL A 350 -11.87 8.62 -34.41
CA VAL A 350 -12.38 8.25 -35.73
C VAL A 350 -13.67 7.45 -35.56
N CYS A 351 -14.68 7.76 -36.38
CA CYS A 351 -16.01 7.15 -36.31
C CYS A 351 -15.98 5.61 -36.36
N ASP A 352 -15.09 5.02 -37.15
CA ASP A 352 -14.96 3.56 -37.30
C ASP A 352 -14.54 2.83 -36.02
N GLY A 353 -13.85 3.53 -35.10
CA GLY A 353 -13.46 2.98 -33.80
C GLY A 353 -14.45 3.26 -32.67
N CYS A 354 -15.57 3.93 -32.95
CA CYS A 354 -16.50 4.36 -31.91
C CYS A 354 -17.47 3.24 -31.50
N PHE A 355 -17.64 3.01 -30.19
CA PHE A 355 -18.64 2.06 -29.65
C PHE A 355 -20.07 2.35 -30.13
N LEU A 356 -20.36 3.61 -30.47
CA LEU A 356 -21.66 4.05 -30.96
C LEU A 356 -21.78 4.02 -32.48
N ALA A 357 -20.79 3.54 -33.24
CA ALA A 357 -20.77 3.60 -34.72
C ALA A 357 -22.10 3.16 -35.36
N ASN A 358 -22.65 2.03 -34.92
CA ASN A 358 -23.89 1.46 -35.46
C ASN A 358 -25.18 2.20 -35.06
N LYS A 359 -25.10 3.17 -34.14
CA LYS A 359 -26.24 3.88 -33.55
C LYS A 359 -26.05 5.41 -33.53
N CYS A 360 -24.93 5.91 -34.03
CA CYS A 360 -24.58 7.32 -34.03
C CYS A 360 -25.26 8.02 -35.21
N PRO A 361 -26.08 9.06 -34.99
CA PRO A 361 -26.73 9.79 -36.08
C PRO A 361 -25.76 10.45 -37.06
N GLU A 362 -24.56 10.81 -36.58
CA GLU A 362 -23.52 11.54 -37.34
C GLU A 362 -22.36 10.62 -37.76
N TYR A 363 -22.56 9.30 -37.81
CA TYR A 363 -21.51 8.37 -38.25
C TYR A 363 -21.15 8.61 -39.72
N GLN A 364 -19.86 8.86 -39.98
CA GLN A 364 -19.28 8.88 -41.33
C GLN A 364 -18.02 8.00 -41.36
N PRO A 365 -17.94 7.02 -42.27
CA PRO A 365 -16.77 6.15 -42.37
C PRO A 365 -15.46 6.92 -42.60
N GLY A 366 -14.40 6.57 -41.88
CA GLY A 366 -13.07 7.19 -42.02
C GLY A 366 -12.91 8.61 -41.49
N GLU A 367 -14.00 9.27 -41.08
CA GLU A 367 -13.99 10.65 -40.61
C GLU A 367 -13.80 10.76 -39.08
N SER A 368 -13.30 11.91 -38.64
CA SER A 368 -13.26 12.26 -37.22
C SER A 368 -14.66 12.53 -36.67
N CYS A 369 -14.86 12.26 -35.37
CA CYS A 369 -16.12 12.46 -34.67
C CYS A 369 -16.67 13.88 -34.89
N ALA A 370 -17.89 13.97 -35.43
CA ALA A 370 -18.57 15.23 -35.69
C ALA A 370 -18.92 16.01 -34.40
N TYR A 371 -19.02 15.32 -33.26
CA TYR A 371 -19.30 15.94 -31.97
C TYR A 371 -18.01 16.43 -31.30
N GLU A 372 -17.91 17.75 -31.16
CA GLU A 372 -16.90 18.40 -30.33
C GLU A 372 -17.44 18.59 -28.90
N MET A 373 -16.63 18.33 -27.88
CA MET A 373 -16.95 18.61 -26.48
C MET A 373 -15.98 19.67 -25.93
N PRO A 374 -16.19 20.97 -26.25
CA PRO A 374 -15.27 22.03 -25.87
C PRO A 374 -15.48 22.47 -24.41
N VAL A 375 -15.32 21.55 -23.46
CA VAL A 375 -15.46 21.86 -22.03
C VAL A 375 -14.17 22.54 -21.55
N ARG A 376 -14.25 23.83 -21.24
CA ARG A 376 -13.15 24.59 -20.61
C ARG A 376 -13.63 25.19 -19.30
N VAL A 377 -13.01 24.79 -18.20
CA VAL A 377 -13.26 25.35 -16.87
C VAL A 377 -12.07 26.21 -16.48
N ARG A 378 -12.27 27.53 -16.51
CA ARG A 378 -11.25 28.52 -16.15
C ARG A 378 -11.73 29.49 -15.07
N THR A 379 -13.04 29.67 -14.91
CA THR A 379 -13.64 30.55 -13.90
C THR A 379 -14.57 29.80 -12.95
N LYS A 380 -14.89 30.43 -11.81
CA LYS A 380 -15.82 29.88 -10.81
C LYS A 380 -17.21 29.65 -11.41
N GLU A 381 -17.68 30.59 -12.20
CA GLU A 381 -18.99 30.55 -12.85
C GLU A 381 -19.05 29.40 -13.85
N GLN A 382 -17.96 29.12 -14.58
CA GLN A 382 -17.87 27.99 -15.50
C GLN A 382 -17.89 26.65 -14.76
N TYR A 383 -17.26 26.57 -13.59
CA TYR A 383 -17.28 25.36 -12.77
C TYR A 383 -18.68 25.10 -12.18
N ILE A 384 -19.35 26.14 -11.65
CA ILE A 384 -20.73 26.03 -11.17
C ILE A 384 -21.67 25.63 -12.31
N ALA A 385 -21.54 26.25 -13.49
CA ALA A 385 -22.35 25.90 -14.66
C ALA A 385 -22.14 24.44 -15.13
N LEU A 386 -20.91 23.93 -15.03
CA LEU A 386 -20.61 22.53 -15.31
C LEU A 386 -21.33 21.61 -14.30
N LEU A 387 -21.28 21.93 -13.01
CA LEU A 387 -21.95 21.16 -11.98
C LEU A 387 -23.48 21.19 -12.11
N ASP A 388 -24.04 22.35 -12.45
CA ASP A 388 -25.47 22.49 -12.75
C ASP A 388 -25.89 21.59 -13.91
N SER A 389 -25.07 21.54 -14.96
CA SER A 389 -25.29 20.67 -16.11
C SER A 389 -25.22 19.19 -15.70
N MET A 390 -24.26 18.80 -14.87
CA MET A 390 -24.11 17.44 -14.36
C MET A 390 -25.27 17.02 -13.45
N ILE A 391 -25.71 17.88 -12.54
CA ILE A 391 -26.87 17.65 -11.66
C ILE A 391 -28.12 17.46 -12.52
N SER A 392 -28.33 18.32 -13.52
CA SER A 392 -29.48 18.23 -14.41
C SER A 392 -29.50 16.92 -15.20
N MET A 393 -28.37 16.53 -15.79
CA MET A 393 -28.26 15.26 -16.52
C MET A 393 -28.49 14.06 -15.60
N GLN A 394 -27.91 14.07 -14.40
CA GLN A 394 -28.06 12.99 -13.44
C GLN A 394 -29.50 12.90 -12.89
N ALA A 395 -30.15 14.03 -12.65
CA ALA A 395 -31.55 14.09 -12.24
C ALA A 395 -32.46 13.48 -13.33
N MET A 396 -32.24 13.82 -14.60
CA MET A 396 -32.98 13.23 -15.72
C MET A 396 -32.82 11.70 -15.77
N ARG A 397 -31.62 11.18 -15.52
CA ARG A 397 -31.38 9.73 -15.45
C ARG A 397 -32.19 9.11 -14.31
N VAL A 398 -32.11 9.66 -13.10
CA VAL A 398 -32.84 9.17 -11.92
C VAL A 398 -34.35 9.19 -12.15
N PHE A 399 -34.90 10.27 -12.68
CA PHE A 399 -36.34 10.35 -12.96
C PHE A 399 -36.78 9.36 -14.05
N SER A 400 -35.96 9.13 -15.06
CA SER A 400 -36.26 8.14 -16.10
C SER A 400 -36.28 6.72 -15.53
N MET A 401 -35.32 6.38 -14.66
CA MET A 401 -35.29 5.07 -14.00
C MET A 401 -36.44 4.89 -13.01
N ARG A 402 -36.79 5.94 -12.25
CA ARG A 402 -37.97 5.92 -11.37
C ARG A 402 -39.25 5.70 -12.17
N MET A 403 -39.41 6.38 -13.30
CA MET A 403 -40.56 6.18 -14.17
C MET A 403 -40.65 4.73 -14.69
N SER A 404 -39.51 4.14 -15.06
CA SER A 404 -39.44 2.73 -15.44
C SER A 404 -39.88 1.81 -14.29
N GLU A 405 -39.38 2.08 -13.08
CA GLU A 405 -39.73 1.33 -11.88
C GLU A 405 -41.24 1.37 -11.59
N GLU A 406 -41.85 2.56 -11.68
CA GLU A 406 -43.30 2.74 -11.49
C GLU A 406 -44.14 2.00 -12.56
N VAL A 407 -43.69 2.01 -13.82
CA VAL A 407 -44.38 1.32 -14.92
C VAL A 407 -44.23 -0.21 -14.82
N GLU A 408 -43.10 -0.71 -14.31
CA GLU A 408 -42.81 -2.14 -14.16
C GLU A 408 -43.37 -2.76 -12.87
N GLY A 409 -44.14 -2.02 -12.09
CA GLY A 409 -44.87 -2.53 -10.92
C GLY A 409 -44.29 -2.13 -9.56
N GLY A 410 -43.39 -1.14 -9.52
CA GLY A 410 -42.96 -0.47 -8.29
C GLY A 410 -42.04 -1.27 -7.38
N TYR A 411 -41.36 -2.29 -7.91
CA TYR A 411 -40.33 -3.02 -7.18
C TYR A 411 -39.04 -2.21 -7.14
N ALA A 412 -38.48 -1.99 -5.96
CA ALA A 412 -37.25 -1.23 -5.80
C ALA A 412 -36.09 -1.81 -6.62
N ASP A 413 -35.58 -1.03 -7.58
CA ASP A 413 -34.39 -1.35 -8.36
C ASP A 413 -33.13 -0.88 -7.61
N PRO A 414 -32.19 -1.79 -7.27
CA PRO A 414 -30.90 -1.43 -6.71
C PRO A 414 -30.13 -0.41 -7.55
N ASN A 415 -30.30 -0.42 -8.87
CA ASN A 415 -29.65 0.52 -9.78
C ASN A 415 -30.20 1.94 -9.61
N LEU A 416 -31.54 2.09 -9.47
CA LEU A 416 -32.16 3.39 -9.19
C LEU A 416 -31.64 3.96 -7.86
N SER A 417 -31.59 3.12 -6.82
CA SER A 417 -31.08 3.53 -5.50
C SER A 417 -29.64 4.06 -5.59
N SER A 418 -28.78 3.39 -6.36
CA SER A 418 -27.39 3.82 -6.55
C SER A 418 -27.26 5.15 -7.32
N GLU A 419 -28.18 5.43 -8.25
CA GLU A 419 -28.16 6.64 -9.05
C GLU A 419 -28.79 7.83 -8.29
N MET A 420 -29.73 7.56 -7.38
CA MET A 420 -30.22 8.52 -6.38
C MET A 420 -29.11 8.95 -5.42
N ASP A 421 -28.30 8.01 -4.91
CA ASP A 421 -27.13 8.31 -4.07
C ASP A 421 -26.10 9.16 -4.83
N ARG A 422 -25.90 8.89 -6.12
CA ARG A 422 -24.98 9.68 -6.97
C ARG A 422 -25.51 11.10 -7.21
N LEU A 423 -26.81 11.27 -7.41
CA LEU A 423 -27.44 12.60 -7.52
C LEU A 423 -27.28 13.40 -6.23
N ALA A 424 -27.55 12.78 -5.08
CA ALA A 424 -27.40 13.42 -3.77
C ALA A 424 -25.96 13.93 -3.54
N LYS A 425 -24.96 13.18 -3.99
CA LYS A 425 -23.55 13.59 -3.93
C LYS A 425 -23.25 14.82 -4.78
N PHE A 426 -23.80 14.93 -6.00
CA PHE A 426 -23.60 16.12 -6.84
C PHE A 426 -24.30 17.37 -6.28
N VAL A 427 -25.50 17.22 -5.71
CA VAL A 427 -26.21 18.33 -5.07
C VAL A 427 -25.45 18.84 -3.84
N LYS A 428 -24.97 17.91 -2.99
CA LYS A 428 -24.14 18.26 -1.84
C LYS A 428 -22.87 19.00 -2.26
N LEU A 429 -22.20 18.50 -3.30
CA LEU A 429 -21.00 19.12 -3.87
C LEU A 429 -21.25 20.58 -4.28
N LYS A 430 -22.38 20.86 -4.95
CA LYS A 430 -22.74 22.24 -5.34
C LYS A 430 -23.03 23.12 -4.11
N SER A 431 -23.79 22.62 -3.14
CA SER A 431 -24.11 23.34 -1.89
C SER A 431 -22.84 23.74 -1.15
N ASP A 432 -21.88 22.82 -1.04
CA ASP A 432 -20.59 23.06 -0.37
C ASP A 432 -19.74 24.15 -1.07
N ILE A 433 -19.97 24.47 -2.37
CA ILE A 433 -19.32 25.58 -3.13
C ILE A 433 -19.98 26.92 -2.90
N GLU A 434 -21.30 26.92 -2.73
CA GLU A 434 -22.09 28.12 -2.54
C GLU A 434 -21.96 28.60 -1.08
N GLU A 435 -22.04 27.65 -0.14
CA GLU A 435 -21.33 27.55 1.16
C GLU A 435 -20.87 28.84 1.85
N ALA A 436 -19.78 29.50 1.49
CA ALA A 436 -18.48 28.99 1.13
C ALA A 436 -17.55 30.14 0.76
N GLY A 437 -18.15 31.13 0.09
CA GLY A 437 -17.52 32.39 -0.27
C GLY A 437 -16.12 32.20 -0.87
N PHE A 438 -16.02 31.52 -2.01
CA PHE A 438 -14.73 31.15 -2.62
C PHE A 438 -13.81 32.36 -2.91
N THR A 439 -12.78 32.59 -2.08
CA THR A 439 -11.66 33.52 -2.37
C THR A 439 -10.49 32.77 -2.98
N PHE A 440 -10.18 33.07 -4.25
CA PHE A 440 -8.97 32.58 -4.90
C PHE A 440 -7.80 33.51 -4.55
N SER A 441 -7.02 33.17 -3.52
CA SER A 441 -5.69 33.76 -3.35
C SER A 441 -4.64 32.67 -3.17
N MET A 442 -3.98 32.34 -4.28
CA MET A 442 -2.61 31.83 -4.23
C MET A 442 -1.72 32.91 -3.63
N LYS A 443 -1.49 32.86 -2.31
CA LYS A 443 -0.26 33.32 -1.66
C LYS A 443 -0.11 32.59 -0.33
N MET A 444 0.97 31.83 -0.24
CA MET A 444 1.47 31.20 0.98
C MET A 444 1.82 32.28 1.99
N GLN A 445 1.18 32.29 3.16
CA GLN A 445 1.73 32.89 4.38
C GLN A 445 1.12 32.22 5.62
N SER A 446 2.01 31.63 6.41
CA SER A 446 1.79 31.06 7.73
C SER A 446 1.45 32.14 8.76
N LYS A 447 0.35 31.98 9.50
CA LYS A 447 0.26 32.05 10.98
C LYS A 447 -1.19 31.92 11.47
N ASP A 448 -1.39 30.93 12.34
CA ASP A 448 -2.35 30.81 13.44
C ASP A 448 -3.63 31.66 13.42
N HIS A 449 -4.72 31.09 12.90
CA HIS A 449 -5.92 30.68 13.66
C HIS A 449 -7.00 30.21 12.66
N ALA A 450 -7.79 29.24 13.09
CA ALA A 450 -8.70 28.42 12.29
C ALA A 450 -9.65 29.18 11.35
N GLU A 451 -9.71 28.75 10.08
CA GLU A 451 -10.95 28.29 9.44
C GLU A 451 -10.61 27.56 8.14
N VAL A 452 -10.95 26.27 8.10
CA VAL A 452 -10.51 25.30 7.10
C VAL A 452 -11.15 25.60 5.75
N GLY A 453 -10.28 25.89 4.78
CA GLY A 453 -10.60 26.36 3.45
C GLY A 453 -11.50 25.42 2.65
N LEU A 454 -12.41 26.05 1.95
CA LEU A 454 -13.57 25.48 1.31
C LEU A 454 -13.32 24.51 0.15
N ILE A 455 -12.13 24.56 -0.45
CA ILE A 455 -11.69 23.56 -1.44
C ILE A 455 -11.61 22.15 -0.80
N SER A 456 -11.48 22.07 0.53
CA SER A 456 -11.43 20.82 1.30
C SER A 456 -12.79 20.10 1.43
N ARG A 457 -13.92 20.78 1.21
CA ARG A 457 -15.26 20.14 1.26
C ARG A 457 -15.71 19.61 -0.09
N LEU A 458 -15.14 20.17 -1.16
CA LEU A 458 -15.48 19.95 -2.55
C LEU A 458 -14.79 18.80 -3.26
N PHE A 459 -13.75 18.24 -2.68
CA PHE A 459 -13.10 17.04 -3.21
C PHE A 459 -13.19 15.86 -2.22
N GLY A 460 -14.17 15.93 -1.30
CA GLY A 460 -14.13 15.14 -0.07
C GLY A 460 -13.02 15.66 0.85
N PRO A 461 -13.08 15.36 2.15
CA PRO A 461 -12.19 15.96 3.13
C PRO A 461 -10.73 15.79 2.69
N LYS A 462 -9.93 16.88 2.65
CA LYS A 462 -8.64 16.72 3.32
C LYS A 462 -9.03 16.36 4.74
N SER A 463 -8.80 15.10 5.08
CA SER A 463 -8.88 14.60 6.42
C SER A 463 -8.04 15.51 7.30
N ASP A 464 -8.69 16.41 8.04
CA ASP A 464 -8.16 16.82 9.33
C ASP A 464 -8.25 15.58 10.23
N GLY A 465 -7.20 14.74 10.08
CA GLY A 465 -6.90 13.49 10.79
C GLY A 465 -7.22 12.18 10.05
N PRO A 466 -6.26 11.24 9.88
CA PRO A 466 -4.81 11.35 9.74
C PRO A 466 -4.33 10.94 8.31
N PRO A 467 -3.05 11.19 7.94
CA PRO A 467 -2.53 10.84 6.61
C PRO A 467 -2.46 9.32 6.42
N ALA A 468 -2.90 8.88 5.24
CA ALA A 468 -2.87 7.50 4.76
C ALA A 468 -3.61 6.50 5.68
N LEU A 469 -4.21 5.46 5.10
CA LEU A 469 -4.50 4.25 5.88
C LEU A 469 -3.17 3.53 6.15
N SER A 470 -2.32 4.16 6.96
CA SER A 470 -1.64 3.46 8.04
C SER A 470 -2.72 3.01 9.03
N PRO A 471 -2.64 1.83 9.66
CA PRO A 471 -3.64 1.40 10.62
C PRO A 471 -3.70 2.41 11.78
N ALA A 472 -4.79 3.17 11.88
CA ALA A 472 -5.07 3.99 13.05
C ALA A 472 -5.27 3.06 14.25
N GLY A 473 -4.42 3.27 15.25
CA GLY A 473 -4.56 2.67 16.57
C GLY A 473 -4.24 1.17 16.61
N THR A 474 -2.96 0.83 16.74
CA THR A 474 -2.65 -0.33 17.57
C THR A 474 -3.13 0.00 18.98
N VAL A 475 -4.37 -0.36 19.28
CA VAL A 475 -4.77 -0.71 20.63
C VAL A 475 -3.69 -1.70 21.09
N SER A 476 -2.95 -1.38 22.15
CA SER A 476 -1.93 -2.32 22.63
C SER A 476 -2.63 -3.65 22.89
N ALA A 477 -1.91 -4.76 22.71
CA ALA A 477 -2.46 -6.08 22.95
C ALA A 477 -3.15 -6.15 24.34
N GLU A 478 -2.67 -5.38 25.33
CA GLU A 478 -3.24 -5.28 26.68
C GLU A 478 -4.63 -4.65 26.75
N GLN A 479 -4.94 -3.64 25.93
CA GLN A 479 -6.29 -3.05 25.91
C GLN A 479 -7.33 -4.00 25.28
N ALA A 480 -6.89 -4.92 24.41
CA ALA A 480 -7.73 -6.02 23.93
C ALA A 480 -7.87 -7.15 24.98
N PHE A 481 -6.80 -7.49 25.71
CA PHE A 481 -6.85 -8.52 26.76
C PHE A 481 -7.62 -8.09 28.01
N SER A 482 -7.57 -6.81 28.40
CA SER A 482 -8.36 -6.24 29.50
C SER A 482 -9.87 -6.32 29.26
N GLN A 483 -10.31 -6.36 28.00
CA GLN A 483 -11.74 -6.43 27.64
C GLN A 483 -12.26 -7.87 27.54
N MET A 484 -11.38 -8.88 27.51
CA MET A 484 -11.76 -10.28 27.32
C MET A 484 -11.79 -11.14 28.61
N GLY A 485 -11.55 -10.55 29.79
CA GLY A 485 -11.75 -11.25 31.06
C GLY A 485 -10.94 -12.55 31.21
N ILE A 486 -9.79 -12.65 30.55
CA ILE A 486 -8.86 -13.77 30.73
C ILE A 486 -8.08 -13.47 32.01
N VAL A 487 -8.52 -14.10 33.10
CA VAL A 487 -7.86 -14.10 34.39
C VAL A 487 -6.55 -14.89 34.25
N ASP A 488 -5.44 -14.26 34.60
CA ASP A 488 -4.16 -14.93 34.83
C ASP A 488 -4.35 -16.08 35.84
N ALA A 489 -3.97 -17.29 35.45
CA ALA A 489 -3.59 -18.37 36.35
C ALA A 489 -2.13 -18.70 36.00
N GLU A 490 -1.19 -18.92 36.92
CA GLU A 490 -1.26 -19.33 38.32
C GLU A 490 0.08 -18.92 38.95
N VAL A 491 0.06 -18.25 40.10
CA VAL A 491 1.28 -17.98 40.88
C VAL A 491 1.59 -19.25 41.66
N VAL A 492 2.68 -19.94 41.32
CA VAL A 492 3.27 -20.94 42.21
C VAL A 492 4.22 -20.18 43.15
N GLU A 493 3.73 -19.87 44.35
CA GLU A 493 4.59 -19.44 45.46
C GLU A 493 5.35 -20.66 46.01
N GLU A 494 6.68 -20.64 45.94
CA GLU A 494 7.50 -21.58 46.70
C GLU A 494 7.53 -21.16 48.19
N PRO A 495 7.46 -22.11 49.14
CA PRO A 495 7.41 -21.78 50.56
C PRO A 495 8.77 -21.27 51.07
N VAL A 496 8.71 -20.14 51.78
CA VAL A 496 9.83 -19.50 52.49
C VAL A 496 10.47 -20.47 53.49
N PRO A 497 11.81 -20.54 53.61
CA PRO A 497 12.46 -21.37 54.62
C PRO A 497 12.14 -20.81 56.02
N ARG A 498 11.73 -21.69 56.93
CA ARG A 498 11.67 -21.36 58.36
C ARG A 498 13.10 -21.22 58.88
N GLU A 499 13.31 -20.16 59.66
CA GLU A 499 14.56 -19.83 60.38
C GLU A 499 15.16 -21.00 61.16
#